data_AF-A0A7Z9SBI4-F1
#
_entry.id   AF-A0A7Z9SBI4-F1
#
_cell.length_a   1.000
_cell.length_b   1.000
_cell.length_c   1.000
_cell.angle_alpha   90.00
_cell.angle_beta   90.00
_cell.angle_gamma   90.00
#
_symmetry.space_group_name_H-M   'P 1'
#
loop_
_entity.id
_entity.type
_entity.pdbx_description
1 polymer ?
#
loop_
_entity_poly.entity_id
_entity_poly.type
_entity_poly.pdbx_seq_one_letter_code
_entity_poly.pdbx_strand_id
1 'polypeptide(L)'
;MSGGSSYNGSDYFEVFALEETLPGAIVHFIVNVETPQGYESNTIVEVQIGEPTVYDPVGPDAHGYYIYDSGDIGYTLAPTYNWVEIDSRYGGSGSHLTSLTDGGNNQDDVETIDLPFTFKFYGQEYDQISICSNGWIAMGESTLQSFRNYQIPGVGGPSAMIAVFWDDLKLTNQGRVYTWFNAEEKRFYIQWSRVRTYQNNSTETFQLILLDPDYYATPTGDGEFLMQYMDFNNTSYTSGTTNHGNYCTIGTEDHTMTVGLQYTYNDTWHPAAMELGDGKSLLFTTRGSNIRLSGDLNYDEKVDIKDILLLVDYNLGYEGMVNEFFGDINGDGLVNVMDMVALIRMVLGYTNS
;
A
#
# COMPACT_ATOMS: atom_id res chain seq x y z
N MET A 1 18.76 -17.00 8.24
CA MET A 1 18.95 -18.06 7.21
C MET A 1 17.77 -19.01 7.23
N SER A 2 16.99 -19.09 6.16
CA SER A 2 16.00 -20.16 5.96
C SER A 2 16.74 -21.47 5.63
N GLY A 3 16.39 -22.57 6.31
CA GLY A 3 16.88 -23.92 5.98
C GLY A 3 18.20 -24.39 6.64
N GLY A 4 18.75 -23.65 7.61
CA GLY A 4 19.91 -24.10 8.40
C GLY A 4 19.50 -24.84 9.68
N SER A 5 20.25 -25.88 10.08
CA SER A 5 20.13 -26.51 11.41
C SER A 5 21.34 -26.14 12.27
N SER A 6 21.11 -25.68 13.49
CA SER A 6 22.15 -25.45 14.49
C SER A 6 21.82 -26.26 15.75
N TYR A 7 22.85 -26.77 16.43
CA TYR A 7 22.71 -27.41 17.73
C TYR A 7 23.18 -26.44 18.81
N ASN A 8 22.30 -26.09 19.76
CA ASN A 8 22.68 -25.37 20.97
C ASN A 8 22.59 -26.31 22.19
N GLY A 9 23.64 -26.31 23.01
CA GLY A 9 23.66 -26.99 24.31
C GLY A 9 23.28 -26.09 25.50
N SER A 10 22.94 -24.82 25.25
CA SER A 10 22.39 -23.90 26.25
C SER A 10 20.86 -23.99 26.32
N ASP A 11 20.26 -23.25 27.25
CA ASP A 11 18.82 -23.15 27.51
C ASP A 11 18.12 -22.03 26.71
N TYR A 12 18.79 -21.41 25.74
CA TYR A 12 18.21 -20.35 24.89
C TYR A 12 18.63 -20.48 23.41
N PHE A 13 18.02 -19.72 22.52
CA PHE A 13 18.49 -19.54 21.13
C PHE A 13 18.62 -18.06 20.85
N GLU A 14 19.65 -17.68 20.09
CA GLU A 14 19.80 -16.31 19.56
C GLU A 14 19.52 -16.31 18.06
N VAL A 15 18.66 -15.40 17.63
CA VAL A 15 18.31 -15.19 16.23
C VAL A 15 18.42 -13.70 15.96
N PHE A 16 19.06 -13.35 14.84
CA PHE A 16 19.21 -11.97 14.40
C PHE A 16 18.34 -11.76 13.16
N ALA A 17 17.59 -10.66 13.16
CA ALA A 17 16.98 -10.15 11.95
C ALA A 17 18.07 -9.56 11.04
N LEU A 18 17.83 -9.60 9.73
CA LEU A 18 18.65 -8.84 8.79
C LEU A 18 18.32 -7.35 8.95
N GLU A 19 19.26 -6.47 8.64
CA GLU A 19 19.07 -5.02 8.80
C GLU A 19 17.98 -4.49 7.87
N GLU A 20 17.81 -5.11 6.71
CA GLU A 20 16.74 -4.88 5.74
C GLU A 20 15.36 -5.43 6.16
N THR A 21 15.25 -6.03 7.35
CA THR A 21 13.96 -6.55 7.82
C THR A 21 13.05 -5.41 8.24
N LEU A 22 11.86 -5.37 7.67
CA LEU A 22 10.85 -4.37 7.99
C LEU A 22 10.37 -4.47 9.44
N PRO A 23 10.29 -3.34 10.17
CA PRO A 23 9.59 -3.27 11.45
C PRO A 23 8.15 -3.78 11.30
N GLY A 24 7.69 -4.59 12.26
CA GLY A 24 6.38 -5.24 12.22
C GLY A 24 6.35 -6.60 11.53
N ALA A 25 7.43 -7.03 10.85
CA ALA A 25 7.47 -8.34 10.21
C ALA A 25 7.30 -9.48 11.24
N ILE A 26 6.40 -10.43 10.95
CA ILE A 26 6.15 -11.59 11.81
C ILE A 26 6.96 -12.80 11.33
N VAL A 27 7.82 -13.31 12.21
CA VAL A 27 8.54 -14.56 11.99
C VAL A 27 7.85 -15.69 12.74
N HIS A 28 7.64 -16.79 12.03
CA HIS A 28 7.06 -18.01 12.58
C HIS A 28 8.17 -19.01 12.90
N PHE A 29 8.40 -19.27 14.18
CA PHE A 29 9.29 -20.34 14.64
C PHE A 29 8.49 -21.61 14.86
N ILE A 30 8.93 -22.72 14.27
CA ILE A 30 8.40 -24.05 14.57
C ILE A 30 9.26 -24.66 15.67
N VAL A 31 8.68 -24.80 16.87
CA VAL A 31 9.32 -25.42 18.03
C VAL A 31 8.87 -26.87 18.11
N ASN A 32 9.79 -27.78 17.81
CA ASN A 32 9.59 -29.22 17.95
C ASN A 32 10.22 -29.69 19.26
N VAL A 33 9.41 -30.28 20.13
CA VAL A 33 9.85 -30.87 21.40
C VAL A 33 9.69 -32.38 21.32
N GLU A 34 10.80 -33.10 21.33
CA GLU A 34 10.84 -34.56 21.40
C GLU A 34 11.39 -35.00 22.77
N THR A 35 10.77 -36.01 23.38
CA THR A 35 11.29 -36.65 24.59
C THR A 35 11.89 -38.03 24.26
N PRO A 36 12.85 -38.52 25.06
CA PRO A 36 13.39 -39.88 24.87
C PRO A 36 12.34 -41.00 24.93
N GLN A 37 11.16 -40.73 25.48
CA GLN A 37 10.02 -41.65 25.58
C GLN A 37 9.10 -41.62 24.34
N GLY A 38 9.45 -40.84 23.30
CA GLY A 38 8.74 -40.76 22.04
C GLY A 38 7.55 -39.81 22.01
N TYR A 39 7.42 -38.90 23.00
CA TYR A 39 6.49 -37.78 22.89
C TYR A 39 7.07 -36.72 21.96
N GLU A 40 6.33 -36.37 20.92
CA GLU A 40 6.61 -35.25 20.01
C GLU A 40 5.50 -34.20 20.13
N SER A 41 5.88 -32.92 20.16
CA SER A 41 4.96 -31.78 20.12
C SER A 41 5.54 -30.69 19.23
N ASN A 42 4.72 -30.17 18.31
CA ASN A 42 5.09 -29.09 17.41
C ASN A 42 4.23 -27.87 17.73
N THR A 43 4.86 -26.74 18.03
CA THR A 43 4.18 -25.48 18.32
C THR A 43 4.75 -24.39 17.44
N ILE A 44 3.88 -23.52 16.90
CA ILE A 44 4.30 -22.33 16.18
C ILE A 44 4.37 -21.18 17.20
N VAL A 45 5.50 -20.47 17.21
CA VAL A 45 5.72 -19.26 17.99
C VAL A 45 5.94 -18.11 17.02
N GLU A 46 5.08 -17.10 17.12
CA GLU A 46 5.17 -15.87 16.33
C GLU A 46 6.00 -14.84 17.10
N VAL A 47 6.94 -14.20 16.41
CA VAL A 47 7.77 -13.13 16.94
C VAL A 47 7.72 -11.95 15.98
N GLN A 48 7.29 -10.80 16.47
CA GLN A 48 7.35 -9.54 15.73
C GLN A 48 8.77 -8.97 15.79
N ILE A 49 9.30 -8.57 14.64
CA ILE A 49 10.59 -7.90 14.52
C ILE A 49 10.36 -6.39 14.57
N GLY A 50 10.91 -5.72 15.58
CA GLY A 50 10.76 -4.27 15.75
C GLY A 50 9.32 -3.85 16.06
N GLU A 51 9.14 -2.55 16.27
CA GLU A 51 7.82 -1.92 16.40
C GLU A 51 7.57 -1.07 15.15
N PRO A 52 6.54 -1.36 14.35
CA PRO A 52 6.25 -0.57 13.16
C PRO A 52 5.79 0.83 13.54
N THR A 53 6.17 1.80 12.73
CA THR A 53 5.72 3.19 12.82
C THR A 53 4.96 3.60 11.57
N VAL A 54 4.28 4.74 11.59
CA VAL A 54 3.58 5.32 10.43
C VAL A 54 4.49 5.75 9.26
N TYR A 55 5.78 5.43 9.34
CA TYR A 55 6.78 5.66 8.29
C TYR A 55 7.35 4.32 7.78
N ASP A 56 6.78 3.20 8.21
CA ASP A 56 7.13 1.84 7.79
C ASP A 56 5.99 1.23 6.98
N PRO A 57 6.29 0.43 5.93
CA PRO A 57 5.25 -0.18 5.12
C PRO A 57 4.44 -1.22 5.90
N VAL A 58 3.17 -1.35 5.53
CA VAL A 58 2.28 -2.40 6.05
C VAL A 58 2.63 -3.74 5.38
N GLY A 59 2.76 -4.81 6.17
CA GLY A 59 2.93 -6.18 5.68
C GLY A 59 4.32 -6.79 5.95
N PRO A 60 4.67 -7.90 5.27
CA PRO A 60 3.88 -8.50 4.20
C PRO A 60 2.69 -9.30 4.73
N ASP A 61 1.69 -9.55 3.91
CA ASP A 61 0.75 -10.63 4.19
C ASP A 61 1.37 -12.02 3.89
N ALA A 62 0.61 -13.09 4.14
CA ALA A 62 1.09 -14.46 3.96
C ALA A 62 1.38 -14.83 2.49
N HIS A 63 0.87 -14.07 1.51
CA HIS A 63 1.18 -14.27 0.08
C HIS A 63 2.45 -13.50 -0.31
N GLY A 64 2.69 -12.35 0.32
CA GLY A 64 3.89 -11.54 0.15
C GLY A 64 3.62 -10.11 -0.29
N TYR A 65 2.36 -9.63 -0.29
CA TYR A 65 2.06 -8.23 -0.59
C TYR A 65 2.48 -7.32 0.56
N TYR A 66 2.95 -6.13 0.22
CA TYR A 66 3.18 -4.98 1.10
C TYR A 66 2.30 -3.81 0.67
N ILE A 67 2.02 -2.88 1.59
CA ILE A 67 1.51 -1.55 1.28
C ILE A 67 2.57 -0.52 1.64
N TYR A 68 3.08 0.20 0.66
CA TYR A 68 3.90 1.38 0.87
C TYR A 68 3.04 2.62 0.73
N ASP A 69 3.02 3.48 1.73
CA ASP A 69 2.34 4.76 1.66
C ASP A 69 3.32 5.90 1.31
N SER A 70 2.77 7.02 0.81
CA SER A 70 3.59 8.18 0.42
C SER A 70 4.37 8.84 1.57
N GLY A 71 4.09 8.47 2.81
CA GLY A 71 4.80 8.86 4.04
C GLY A 71 5.98 7.95 4.38
N ASP A 72 6.10 6.76 3.78
CA ASP A 72 7.20 5.80 3.93
C ASP A 72 8.53 6.29 3.31
N ILE A 73 8.89 7.56 3.52
CA ILE A 73 10.00 8.23 2.84
C ILE A 73 11.33 7.48 2.97
N GLY A 74 11.49 6.68 4.04
CA GLY A 74 12.57 5.72 4.32
C GLY A 74 12.79 4.66 3.24
N TYR A 75 11.80 4.41 2.39
CA TYR A 75 11.73 3.26 1.51
C TYR A 75 11.75 3.68 0.04
N THR A 76 12.54 2.97 -0.76
CA THR A 76 12.69 3.23 -2.20
C THR A 76 11.38 3.04 -2.98
N LEU A 77 10.47 2.21 -2.47
CA LEU A 77 9.19 1.89 -3.09
C LEU A 77 8.05 2.82 -2.65
N ALA A 78 8.31 3.77 -1.74
CA ALA A 78 7.30 4.74 -1.33
C ALA A 78 6.76 5.51 -2.55
N PRO A 79 5.44 5.47 -2.81
CA PRO A 79 4.87 6.12 -3.97
C PRO A 79 4.90 7.63 -3.81
N THR A 80 5.10 8.33 -4.93
CA THR A 80 4.84 9.77 -5.01
C THR A 80 3.44 9.99 -5.56
N TYR A 81 2.62 10.78 -4.88
CA TYR A 81 1.32 11.19 -5.39
C TYR A 81 1.48 11.95 -6.71
N ASN A 82 0.91 11.41 -7.78
CA ASN A 82 0.95 12.02 -9.11
C ASN A 82 -0.39 11.79 -9.83
N TRP A 83 -1.35 12.68 -9.58
CA TRP A 83 -2.71 12.54 -10.09
C TRP A 83 -2.79 12.58 -11.61
N VAL A 84 -3.54 11.64 -12.21
CA VAL A 84 -3.89 11.63 -13.63
C VAL A 84 -5.40 11.71 -13.75
N GLU A 85 -5.92 12.87 -14.13
CA GLU A 85 -7.36 13.04 -14.37
C GLU A 85 -7.77 12.24 -15.62
N ILE A 86 -8.63 11.24 -15.46
CA ILE A 86 -9.18 10.45 -16.57
C ILE A 86 -10.66 10.75 -16.84
N ASP A 87 -11.33 11.57 -16.03
CA ASP A 87 -12.69 12.02 -16.33
C ASP A 87 -12.69 12.95 -17.54
N SER A 88 -13.31 12.48 -18.64
CA SER A 88 -13.35 13.21 -19.90
C SER A 88 -14.05 14.57 -19.82
N ARG A 89 -14.84 14.84 -18.77
CA ARG A 89 -15.45 16.15 -18.52
C ARG A 89 -14.46 17.18 -18.01
N TYR A 90 -13.32 16.74 -17.48
CA TYR A 90 -12.28 17.57 -16.88
C TYR A 90 -10.95 17.45 -17.65
N GLY A 91 -11.02 17.05 -18.92
CA GLY A 91 -9.86 16.97 -19.81
C GLY A 91 -9.12 15.63 -19.78
N GLY A 92 -9.65 14.64 -19.06
CA GLY A 92 -9.09 13.29 -19.03
C GLY A 92 -9.37 12.47 -20.29
N SER A 93 -8.61 11.39 -20.47
CA SER A 93 -8.70 10.50 -21.63
C SER A 93 -9.59 9.27 -21.42
N GLY A 94 -10.21 9.14 -20.24
CA GLY A 94 -10.99 7.97 -19.87
C GLY A 94 -12.39 7.93 -20.46
N SER A 95 -12.96 6.73 -20.44
CA SER A 95 -14.31 6.43 -20.87
C SER A 95 -15.21 6.23 -19.66
N HIS A 96 -16.39 6.85 -19.68
CA HIS A 96 -17.39 6.68 -18.63
C HIS A 96 -18.01 5.28 -18.71
N LEU A 97 -18.03 4.57 -17.58
CA LEU A 97 -18.78 3.32 -17.43
C LEU A 97 -20.27 3.64 -17.33
N THR A 98 -20.95 3.68 -18.49
CA THR A 98 -22.35 4.13 -18.56
C THR A 98 -23.36 3.14 -17.99
N SER A 99 -22.98 1.87 -17.84
CA SER A 99 -23.88 0.84 -17.32
C SER A 99 -23.90 0.84 -15.79
N LEU A 100 -22.79 1.21 -15.16
CA LEU A 100 -22.68 1.39 -13.72
C LEU A 100 -23.46 2.63 -13.25
N THR A 101 -24.50 2.41 -12.46
CA THR A 101 -25.35 3.50 -11.95
C THR A 101 -25.58 3.38 -10.45
N ASP A 102 -25.69 4.50 -9.75
CA ASP A 102 -26.04 4.46 -8.32
C ASP A 102 -26.69 5.78 -7.89
N GLY A 103 -28.00 5.74 -7.70
CA GLY A 103 -28.77 6.88 -7.17
C GLY A 103 -28.76 7.00 -5.64
N GLY A 104 -28.10 6.07 -4.95
CA GLY A 104 -28.22 5.78 -3.53
C GLY A 104 -29.48 4.96 -3.19
N ASN A 105 -29.62 4.62 -1.92
CA ASN A 105 -30.80 3.94 -1.35
C ASN A 105 -31.06 2.55 -1.98
N ASN A 106 -30.11 1.62 -1.81
CA ASN A 106 -30.14 0.25 -2.36
C ASN A 106 -30.19 0.20 -3.90
N GLN A 107 -29.62 1.21 -4.57
CA GLN A 107 -29.39 1.23 -6.02
C GLN A 107 -27.92 0.95 -6.35
N ASP A 108 -27.23 0.30 -5.41
CA ASP A 108 -25.85 -0.12 -5.56
C ASP A 108 -25.68 -0.96 -6.83
N ASP A 109 -24.53 -0.84 -7.48
CA ASP A 109 -24.34 -1.48 -8.78
C ASP A 109 -22.89 -1.95 -8.97
N VAL A 110 -22.73 -2.89 -9.89
CA VAL A 110 -21.44 -3.48 -10.25
C VAL A 110 -21.41 -3.75 -11.76
N GLU A 111 -20.32 -3.34 -12.41
CA GLU A 111 -20.10 -3.55 -13.83
C GLU A 111 -18.82 -4.38 -14.03
N THR A 112 -18.95 -5.52 -14.72
CA THR A 112 -17.81 -6.36 -15.11
C THR A 112 -17.29 -5.92 -16.47
N ILE A 113 -15.97 -5.72 -16.56
CA ILE A 113 -15.28 -5.35 -17.80
C ILE A 113 -14.07 -6.25 -18.03
N ASP A 114 -13.67 -6.38 -19.29
CA ASP A 114 -12.41 -7.01 -19.66
C ASP A 114 -11.23 -6.10 -19.30
N LEU A 115 -10.16 -6.71 -18.77
CA LEU A 115 -8.89 -6.03 -18.55
C LEU A 115 -8.12 -5.86 -19.86
N PRO A 116 -7.33 -4.78 -20.01
CA PRO A 116 -6.49 -4.57 -21.20
C PRO A 116 -5.24 -5.47 -21.25
N PHE A 117 -4.94 -6.18 -20.16
CA PHE A 117 -3.86 -7.15 -20.00
C PHE A 117 -4.25 -8.17 -18.91
N THR A 118 -3.67 -9.36 -18.95
CA THR A 118 -3.86 -10.35 -17.88
C THR A 118 -3.21 -9.85 -16.60
N PHE A 119 -3.99 -9.73 -15.52
CA PHE A 119 -3.48 -9.29 -14.23
C PHE A 119 -3.39 -10.48 -13.28
N LYS A 120 -2.18 -10.75 -12.77
CA LYS A 120 -1.98 -11.81 -11.78
C LYS A 120 -2.16 -11.24 -10.37
N PHE A 121 -3.01 -11.85 -9.56
CA PHE A 121 -3.35 -11.37 -8.23
C PHE A 121 -3.54 -12.55 -7.27
N TYR A 122 -2.77 -12.56 -6.17
CA TYR A 122 -2.70 -13.68 -5.22
C TYR A 122 -2.49 -15.04 -5.88
N GLY A 123 -1.55 -15.09 -6.84
CA GLY A 123 -1.16 -16.30 -7.56
C GLY A 123 -2.10 -16.73 -8.69
N GLN A 124 -3.23 -16.05 -8.88
CA GLN A 124 -4.20 -16.37 -9.94
C GLN A 124 -4.20 -15.31 -11.05
N GLU A 125 -4.41 -15.74 -12.28
CA GLU A 125 -4.50 -14.85 -13.45
C GLU A 125 -5.95 -14.48 -13.73
N TYR A 126 -6.18 -13.19 -14.03
CA TYR A 126 -7.49 -12.64 -14.33
C TYR A 126 -7.44 -11.80 -15.61
N ASP A 127 -8.46 -11.96 -16.45
CA ASP A 127 -8.65 -11.17 -17.68
C ASP A 127 -9.84 -10.21 -17.56
N GLN A 128 -10.51 -10.18 -16.40
CA GLN A 128 -11.73 -9.41 -16.16
C GLN A 128 -11.71 -8.87 -14.73
N ILE A 129 -12.39 -7.76 -14.50
CA ILE A 129 -12.67 -7.22 -13.16
C ILE A 129 -14.12 -6.75 -13.07
N SER A 130 -14.69 -6.85 -11.87
CA SER A 130 -15.95 -6.22 -11.51
C SER A 130 -15.69 -4.94 -10.71
N ILE A 131 -16.25 -3.82 -11.16
CA ILE A 131 -16.09 -2.50 -10.54
C ILE A 131 -17.42 -2.09 -9.90
N CYS A 132 -17.41 -1.78 -8.60
CA CYS A 132 -18.60 -1.39 -7.86
C CYS A 132 -18.70 0.13 -7.69
N SER A 133 -19.92 0.66 -7.66
CA SER A 133 -20.20 2.06 -7.31
C SER A 133 -19.64 2.45 -5.94
N ASN A 134 -19.55 1.48 -5.02
CA ASN A 134 -19.10 1.60 -3.63
C ASN A 134 -17.57 1.54 -3.43
N GLY A 135 -16.79 1.95 -4.44
CA GLY A 135 -15.36 2.24 -4.28
C GLY A 135 -14.44 1.02 -4.13
N TRP A 136 -14.86 -0.13 -4.63
CA TRP A 136 -14.05 -1.34 -4.67
C TRP A 136 -14.09 -2.03 -6.04
N ILE A 137 -13.09 -2.87 -6.31
CA ILE A 137 -13.12 -3.86 -7.40
C ILE A 137 -12.96 -5.28 -6.86
N ALA A 138 -13.42 -6.25 -7.65
CA ALA A 138 -13.11 -7.67 -7.46
C ALA A 138 -12.48 -8.21 -8.75
N MET A 139 -11.47 -9.07 -8.60
CA MET A 139 -10.89 -9.77 -9.74
C MET A 139 -11.85 -10.85 -10.24
N GLY A 140 -12.05 -10.90 -11.56
CA GLY A 140 -13.07 -11.74 -12.19
C GLY A 140 -14.48 -11.16 -12.10
N GLU A 141 -15.48 -12.01 -12.36
CA GLU A 141 -16.90 -11.63 -12.30
C GLU A 141 -17.44 -11.74 -10.87
N SER A 142 -18.10 -10.68 -10.41
CA SER A 142 -18.84 -10.62 -9.15
C SER A 142 -20.20 -9.95 -9.36
N THR A 143 -21.23 -10.49 -8.74
CA THR A 143 -22.57 -9.88 -8.70
C THR A 143 -22.85 -9.17 -7.38
N LEU A 144 -21.87 -9.09 -6.48
CA LEU A 144 -22.01 -8.39 -5.21
C LEU A 144 -21.98 -6.88 -5.45
N GLN A 145 -22.76 -6.14 -4.66
CA GLN A 145 -22.89 -4.69 -4.74
C GLN A 145 -22.76 -4.09 -3.33
N SER A 146 -21.98 -4.73 -2.45
CA SER A 146 -22.00 -4.42 -1.03
C SER A 146 -21.49 -3.00 -0.78
N PHE A 147 -22.35 -2.13 -0.26
CA PHE A 147 -21.99 -0.86 0.36
C PHE A 147 -21.51 -1.04 1.81
N ARG A 148 -21.88 -2.15 2.45
CA ARG A 148 -21.51 -2.43 3.83
C ARG A 148 -20.07 -2.92 3.86
N ASN A 149 -19.18 -2.05 4.31
CA ASN A 149 -17.78 -2.39 4.48
C ASN A 149 -17.51 -3.16 5.78
N TYR A 150 -16.48 -4.00 5.72
CA TYR A 150 -16.05 -4.88 6.79
C TYR A 150 -14.53 -4.85 6.93
N GLN A 151 -14.03 -5.53 7.96
CA GLN A 151 -12.61 -5.78 8.12
C GLN A 151 -12.06 -6.68 7.00
N ILE A 152 -10.78 -6.49 6.67
CA ILE A 152 -10.03 -7.27 5.68
C ILE A 152 -8.84 -7.96 6.40
N PRO A 153 -8.53 -9.24 6.10
CA PRO A 153 -9.32 -10.15 5.29
C PRO A 153 -10.61 -10.58 6.00
N GLY A 154 -11.65 -10.93 5.24
CA GLY A 154 -12.89 -11.48 5.77
C GLY A 154 -14.03 -11.57 4.77
N VAL A 155 -14.98 -12.48 5.04
CA VAL A 155 -16.10 -12.82 4.13
C VAL A 155 -17.20 -11.73 4.00
N GLY A 156 -16.91 -10.49 4.37
CA GLY A 156 -17.88 -9.38 4.33
C GLY A 156 -18.03 -8.73 2.95
N GLY A 157 -17.03 -8.87 2.09
CA GLY A 157 -16.98 -8.31 0.73
C GLY A 157 -16.99 -9.39 -0.36
N PRO A 158 -16.76 -9.01 -1.62
CA PRO A 158 -16.43 -9.97 -2.68
C PRO A 158 -15.07 -10.64 -2.43
N SER A 159 -14.88 -11.84 -2.97
CA SER A 159 -13.56 -12.48 -3.01
C SER A 159 -12.61 -11.78 -3.98
N ALA A 160 -11.29 -11.91 -3.76
CA ALA A 160 -10.26 -11.35 -4.63
C ALA A 160 -10.43 -9.82 -4.80
N MET A 161 -10.56 -9.13 -3.67
CA MET A 161 -10.99 -7.74 -3.60
C MET A 161 -9.83 -6.76 -3.49
N ILE A 162 -10.00 -5.60 -4.12
CA ILE A 162 -9.25 -4.38 -3.84
C ILE A 162 -10.25 -3.33 -3.37
N ALA A 163 -10.19 -2.98 -2.08
CA ALA A 163 -10.97 -1.93 -1.45
C ALA A 163 -10.19 -0.61 -1.54
N VAL A 164 -10.57 0.25 -2.48
CA VAL A 164 -9.86 1.53 -2.75
C VAL A 164 -10.35 2.62 -1.79
N PHE A 165 -11.67 2.72 -1.66
CA PHE A 165 -12.40 3.49 -0.68
C PHE A 165 -13.76 2.79 -0.51
N TRP A 166 -13.77 1.63 0.18
CA TRP A 166 -15.01 0.85 0.30
C TRP A 166 -15.92 1.47 1.36
N ASP A 167 -17.01 2.09 0.91
CA ASP A 167 -18.03 2.74 1.73
C ASP A 167 -19.37 2.78 0.96
N ASP A 168 -20.43 3.26 1.59
CA ASP A 168 -21.73 3.56 0.97
C ASP A 168 -21.62 4.84 0.14
N LEU A 169 -21.39 4.68 -1.17
CA LEU A 169 -21.21 5.76 -2.13
C LEU A 169 -22.42 5.88 -3.06
N LYS A 170 -22.52 7.00 -3.77
CA LYS A 170 -23.52 7.23 -4.81
C LYS A 170 -22.93 8.00 -5.98
N LEU A 171 -23.41 7.69 -7.18
CA LEU A 171 -23.03 8.31 -8.46
C LEU A 171 -23.95 9.49 -8.84
N THR A 172 -24.60 10.10 -7.84
CA THR A 172 -25.40 11.32 -7.99
C THR A 172 -24.53 12.58 -8.17
N ASN A 173 -25.15 13.72 -8.51
CA ASN A 173 -24.48 15.02 -8.55
C ASN A 173 -23.19 15.04 -9.40
N GLN A 174 -23.25 14.40 -10.56
CA GLN A 174 -22.12 14.23 -11.49
C GLN A 174 -21.08 13.17 -11.06
N GLY A 175 -21.27 12.45 -9.96
CA GLY A 175 -20.46 11.29 -9.60
C GLY A 175 -20.49 10.23 -10.70
N ARG A 176 -19.32 9.75 -11.13
CA ARG A 176 -19.20 8.78 -12.23
C ARG A 176 -17.93 7.96 -12.07
N VAL A 177 -17.93 6.77 -12.65
CA VAL A 177 -16.72 5.94 -12.74
C VAL A 177 -16.19 5.95 -14.16
N TYR A 178 -14.89 6.15 -14.30
CA TYR A 178 -14.18 6.18 -15.57
C TYR A 178 -13.09 5.12 -15.60
N THR A 179 -12.81 4.60 -16.78
CA THR A 179 -11.65 3.74 -17.02
C THR A 179 -10.80 4.25 -18.18
N TRP A 180 -9.50 4.03 -18.10
CA TRP A 180 -8.57 4.40 -19.16
C TRP A 180 -7.35 3.49 -19.16
N PHE A 181 -6.97 2.97 -20.33
CA PHE A 181 -5.72 2.25 -20.49
C PHE A 181 -4.68 3.14 -21.19
N ASN A 182 -3.61 3.46 -20.46
CA ASN A 182 -2.42 4.07 -21.05
C ASN A 182 -1.54 2.98 -21.66
N ALA A 183 -1.63 2.80 -22.97
CA ALA A 183 -0.88 1.77 -23.69
C ALA A 183 0.64 2.02 -23.75
N GLU A 184 1.09 3.27 -23.56
CA GLU A 184 2.51 3.66 -23.55
C GLU A 184 3.16 3.29 -22.22
N GLU A 185 2.49 3.61 -21.11
CA GLU A 185 2.99 3.32 -19.76
C GLU A 185 2.55 1.96 -19.21
N LYS A 186 1.69 1.23 -19.93
CA LYS A 186 1.14 -0.08 -19.50
C LYS A 186 0.42 0.00 -18.15
N ARG A 187 -0.44 1.01 -18.02
CA ARG A 187 -1.21 1.30 -16.81
C ARG A 187 -2.70 1.37 -17.11
N PHE A 188 -3.49 0.68 -16.32
CA PHE A 188 -4.95 0.72 -16.41
C PHE A 188 -5.54 1.46 -15.21
N TYR A 189 -6.21 2.57 -15.49
CA TYR A 189 -6.78 3.48 -14.51
C TYR A 189 -8.27 3.20 -14.35
N ILE A 190 -8.73 3.16 -13.10
CA ILE A 190 -10.13 3.20 -12.71
C ILE A 190 -10.28 4.40 -11.76
N GLN A 191 -11.17 5.33 -12.07
CA GLN A 191 -11.37 6.56 -11.27
C GLN A 191 -12.84 6.68 -10.87
N TRP A 192 -13.09 6.79 -9.58
CA TRP A 192 -14.36 7.28 -9.04
C TRP A 192 -14.26 8.80 -8.96
N SER A 193 -14.89 9.48 -9.91
CA SER A 193 -14.81 10.93 -10.07
C SER A 193 -16.00 11.61 -9.40
N ARG A 194 -15.72 12.41 -8.36
CA ARG A 194 -16.72 13.26 -7.67
C ARG A 194 -17.93 12.48 -7.19
N VAL A 195 -17.71 11.23 -6.79
CA VAL A 195 -18.74 10.41 -6.14
C VAL A 195 -19.00 10.97 -4.76
N ARG A 196 -20.07 10.53 -4.11
CA ARG A 196 -20.41 11.04 -2.78
C ARG A 196 -20.70 9.95 -1.80
N THR A 197 -20.35 10.15 -0.54
CA THR A 197 -20.86 9.30 0.53
C THR A 197 -22.38 9.44 0.61
N TYR A 198 -23.09 8.33 0.82
CA TYR A 198 -24.54 8.32 0.89
C TYR A 198 -25.02 9.18 2.05
N GLN A 199 -24.42 8.97 3.24
CA GLN A 199 -24.84 9.56 4.50
C GLN A 199 -24.61 11.08 4.57
N ASN A 200 -23.36 11.54 4.40
CA ASN A 200 -22.99 12.94 4.62
C ASN A 200 -22.87 13.74 3.33
N ASN A 201 -23.01 13.08 2.18
CA ASN A 201 -22.90 13.71 0.87
C ASN A 201 -21.53 14.40 0.66
N SER A 202 -20.51 13.95 1.40
CA SER A 202 -19.11 14.33 1.24
C SER A 202 -18.64 13.91 -0.15
N THR A 203 -17.74 14.68 -0.76
CA THR A 203 -17.27 14.36 -2.11
C THR A 203 -16.04 13.48 -1.99
N GLU A 204 -15.92 12.49 -2.87
CA GLU A 204 -14.72 11.66 -2.97
C GLU A 204 -14.24 11.66 -4.41
N THR A 205 -12.92 11.76 -4.61
CA THR A 205 -12.29 11.56 -5.91
C THR A 205 -11.01 10.79 -5.72
N PHE A 206 -11.00 9.54 -6.17
CA PHE A 206 -9.90 8.61 -6.00
C PHE A 206 -9.76 7.68 -7.20
N GLN A 207 -8.60 7.03 -7.29
CA GLN A 207 -8.28 6.13 -8.40
C GLN A 207 -7.54 4.88 -7.93
N LEU A 208 -7.75 3.81 -8.70
CA LEU A 208 -6.95 2.60 -8.72
C LEU A 208 -6.19 2.54 -10.04
N ILE A 209 -4.91 2.20 -9.99
CA ILE A 209 -4.07 2.02 -11.17
C ILE A 209 -3.48 0.61 -11.13
N LEU A 210 -3.89 -0.26 -12.05
CA LEU A 210 -3.26 -1.57 -12.23
C LEU A 210 -2.07 -1.44 -13.17
N LEU A 211 -0.94 -2.02 -12.78
CA LEU A 211 0.30 -2.04 -13.56
C LEU A 211 0.41 -3.40 -14.26
N ASP A 212 0.65 -3.38 -15.57
CA ASP A 212 0.81 -4.60 -16.37
C ASP A 212 1.97 -5.47 -15.83
N PRO A 213 1.72 -6.70 -15.32
CA PRO A 213 2.76 -7.53 -14.73
C PRO A 213 3.88 -7.92 -15.70
N ASP A 214 3.60 -7.96 -17.01
CA ASP A 214 4.62 -8.25 -18.04
C ASP A 214 5.60 -7.07 -18.23
N TYR A 215 5.18 -5.85 -17.87
CA TYR A 215 6.01 -4.64 -17.93
C TYR A 215 6.62 -4.28 -16.57
N TYR A 216 5.85 -4.46 -15.49
CA TYR A 216 6.23 -4.18 -14.10
C TYR A 216 6.39 -5.50 -13.33
N ALA A 217 7.49 -6.19 -13.59
CA ALA A 217 7.74 -7.50 -13.00
C ALA A 217 8.00 -7.43 -11.48
N THR A 218 7.37 -8.35 -10.74
CA THR A 218 7.55 -8.54 -9.30
C THR A 218 8.14 -9.91 -8.97
N PRO A 219 8.69 -10.14 -7.76
CA PRO A 219 9.28 -11.42 -7.37
C PRO A 219 8.33 -12.61 -7.47
N THR A 220 7.03 -12.42 -7.21
CA THR A 220 6.00 -13.47 -7.29
C THR A 220 5.32 -13.53 -8.66
N GLY A 221 5.58 -12.53 -9.52
CA GLY A 221 4.89 -12.30 -10.78
C GLY A 221 3.49 -11.72 -10.63
N ASP A 222 3.02 -11.47 -9.40
CA ASP A 222 1.75 -10.77 -9.17
C ASP A 222 1.86 -9.30 -9.57
N GLY A 223 0.75 -8.72 -10.03
CA GLY A 223 0.69 -7.34 -10.44
C GLY A 223 0.75 -6.38 -9.26
N GLU A 224 1.43 -5.26 -9.50
CA GLU A 224 1.43 -4.10 -8.61
C GLU A 224 0.23 -3.21 -8.92
N PHE A 225 -0.23 -2.47 -7.91
CA PHE A 225 -1.26 -1.47 -8.12
C PHE A 225 -1.11 -0.26 -7.19
N LEU A 226 -1.51 0.90 -7.69
CA LEU A 226 -1.49 2.15 -6.93
C LEU A 226 -2.92 2.58 -6.58
N MET A 227 -3.07 3.15 -5.39
CA MET A 227 -4.24 3.94 -5.02
C MET A 227 -3.81 5.38 -4.87
N GLN A 228 -4.61 6.33 -5.38
CA GLN A 228 -4.38 7.76 -5.13
C GLN A 228 -5.67 8.48 -4.79
N TYR A 229 -5.58 9.45 -3.91
CA TYR A 229 -6.72 10.19 -3.36
C TYR A 229 -6.56 11.69 -3.65
N MET A 230 -7.39 12.22 -4.54
CA MET A 230 -7.44 13.67 -4.85
C MET A 230 -8.32 14.42 -3.85
N ASP A 231 -9.45 13.83 -3.47
CA ASP A 231 -10.41 14.35 -2.49
C ASP A 231 -10.83 13.18 -1.62
N PHE A 232 -10.48 13.24 -0.33
CA PHE A 232 -10.66 12.16 0.65
C PHE A 232 -11.41 12.66 1.89
N ASN A 233 -12.68 12.25 2.05
CA ASN A 233 -13.53 12.66 3.17
C ASN A 233 -14.11 11.44 3.90
N ASN A 234 -13.26 10.79 4.70
CA ASN A 234 -13.65 9.66 5.56
C ASN A 234 -14.62 10.07 6.69
N THR A 235 -15.90 10.19 6.35
CA THR A 235 -16.88 10.92 7.17
C THR A 235 -18.12 10.08 7.51
N SER A 236 -18.32 8.93 6.90
CA SER A 236 -19.47 8.06 7.14
C SER A 236 -19.44 7.51 8.58
N TYR A 237 -20.57 7.58 9.29
CA TYR A 237 -20.68 7.09 10.65
C TYR A 237 -22.09 6.58 10.94
N THR A 238 -22.22 5.37 11.44
CA THR A 238 -23.53 4.81 11.76
C THR A 238 -23.87 5.05 13.22
N SER A 239 -25.02 5.67 13.47
CA SER A 239 -25.59 5.80 14.82
C SER A 239 -26.84 4.94 14.95
N GLY A 240 -26.84 3.93 15.85
CA GLY A 240 -27.99 3.06 16.09
C GLY A 240 -27.68 1.57 16.21
N THR A 241 -28.73 0.74 16.20
CA THR A 241 -28.66 -0.73 16.36
C THR A 241 -28.31 -1.51 15.09
N THR A 242 -28.29 -0.86 13.94
CA THR A 242 -27.86 -1.45 12.67
C THR A 242 -26.48 -0.88 12.35
N ASN A 243 -25.41 -1.62 12.65
CA ASN A 243 -24.05 -1.24 12.27
C ASN A 243 -23.89 -1.56 10.78
N HIS A 244 -24.15 -0.58 9.93
CA HIS A 244 -23.61 -0.52 8.58
C HIS A 244 -22.20 0.07 8.78
N GLY A 245 -21.15 -0.47 8.16
CA GLY A 245 -19.77 -0.12 8.55
C GLY A 245 -19.55 1.39 8.69
N ASN A 246 -18.77 1.79 9.69
CA ASN A 246 -18.42 3.19 9.88
C ASN A 246 -17.14 3.46 9.10
N TYR A 247 -17.04 4.64 8.49
CA TYR A 247 -15.88 5.06 7.72
C TYR A 247 -15.58 4.11 6.56
N CYS A 248 -14.65 4.47 5.68
CA CYS A 248 -14.25 3.58 4.60
C CYS A 248 -13.40 2.40 5.11
N THR A 249 -13.40 1.30 4.34
CA THR A 249 -12.35 0.28 4.40
C THR A 249 -11.39 0.48 3.23
N ILE A 250 -10.09 0.36 3.50
CA ILE A 250 -9.04 0.35 2.47
C ILE A 250 -8.14 -0.85 2.71
N GLY A 251 -7.84 -1.59 1.65
CA GLY A 251 -7.06 -2.81 1.74
C GLY A 251 -7.28 -3.75 0.57
N THR A 252 -6.79 -4.97 0.70
CA THR A 252 -6.91 -6.01 -0.32
C THR A 252 -6.96 -7.41 0.30
N GLU A 253 -7.62 -8.34 -0.35
CA GLU A 253 -7.65 -9.75 0.06
C GLU A 253 -7.71 -10.71 -1.12
N ASP A 254 -7.30 -11.94 -0.85
CA ASP A 254 -7.24 -13.01 -1.81
C ASP A 254 -8.60 -13.63 -2.14
N HIS A 255 -8.59 -14.55 -3.09
CA HIS A 255 -9.78 -15.27 -3.55
C HIS A 255 -10.40 -16.17 -2.46
N THR A 256 -9.66 -16.52 -1.40
CA THR A 256 -10.20 -17.29 -0.27
C THR A 256 -10.69 -16.42 0.88
N MET A 257 -10.46 -15.09 0.83
CA MET A 257 -10.82 -14.13 1.88
C MET A 257 -10.17 -14.46 3.24
N THR A 258 -8.98 -15.06 3.20
CA THR A 258 -8.22 -15.45 4.41
C THR A 258 -6.83 -14.83 4.45
N VAL A 259 -6.33 -14.36 3.32
CA VAL A 259 -5.06 -13.63 3.22
C VAL A 259 -5.36 -12.25 2.67
N GLY A 260 -4.79 -11.22 3.27
CA GLY A 260 -5.00 -9.85 2.84
C GLY A 260 -4.31 -8.84 3.75
N LEU A 261 -4.31 -7.59 3.30
CA LEU A 261 -3.81 -6.45 4.04
C LEU A 261 -4.93 -5.45 4.24
N GLN A 262 -5.21 -5.11 5.50
CA GLN A 262 -6.07 -4.00 5.86
C GLN A 262 -5.21 -2.78 6.19
N TYR A 263 -5.45 -1.69 5.49
CA TYR A 263 -4.82 -0.40 5.77
C TYR A 263 -5.63 0.39 6.80
N THR A 264 -6.96 0.43 6.63
CA THR A 264 -7.89 1.03 7.61
C THR A 264 -9.28 0.39 7.54
N TYR A 265 -9.98 0.39 8.67
CA TYR A 265 -11.40 0.06 8.80
C TYR A 265 -11.96 0.67 10.07
N ASN A 266 -13.18 1.20 10.01
CA ASN A 266 -13.88 1.72 11.19
C ASN A 266 -13.04 2.77 11.94
N ASP A 267 -12.39 3.65 11.18
CA ASP A 267 -11.48 4.70 11.67
C ASP A 267 -10.30 4.17 12.50
N THR A 268 -9.96 2.90 12.34
CA THR A 268 -8.80 2.26 12.95
C THR A 268 -7.79 1.92 11.87
N TRP A 269 -6.62 2.55 11.97
CA TRP A 269 -5.53 2.42 11.01
C TRP A 269 -4.56 1.31 11.46
N HIS A 270 -3.91 0.65 10.50
CA HIS A 270 -2.81 -0.25 10.81
C HIS A 270 -1.70 0.52 11.55
N PRO A 271 -0.97 -0.06 12.53
CA PRO A 271 0.10 0.65 13.24
C PRO A 271 1.18 1.26 12.35
N ALA A 272 1.39 0.66 11.18
CA ALA A 272 2.34 1.11 10.16
C ALA A 272 1.72 2.09 9.13
N ALA A 273 0.41 2.34 9.18
CA ALA A 273 -0.26 3.18 8.19
C ALA A 273 -0.26 4.66 8.60
N MET A 274 0.22 5.54 7.73
CA MET A 274 -0.10 6.97 7.81
C MET A 274 -1.61 7.18 7.56
N GLU A 275 -2.25 8.04 8.36
CA GLU A 275 -3.63 8.50 8.09
C GLU A 275 -3.72 9.19 6.73
N LEU A 276 -4.71 8.82 5.92
CA LEU A 276 -4.89 9.33 4.57
C LEU A 276 -5.68 10.64 4.52
N GLY A 277 -5.42 11.39 3.47
CA GLY A 277 -6.12 12.63 3.12
C GLY A 277 -5.84 12.98 1.65
N ASP A 278 -6.20 14.20 1.25
CA ASP A 278 -5.94 14.70 -0.10
C ASP A 278 -4.44 14.64 -0.44
N GLY A 279 -4.11 14.24 -1.67
CA GLY A 279 -2.74 14.22 -2.15
C GLY A 279 -1.91 13.05 -1.62
N LYS A 280 -2.57 11.98 -1.12
CA LYS A 280 -1.90 10.76 -0.64
C LYS A 280 -2.01 9.63 -1.65
N SER A 281 -1.04 8.72 -1.59
CA SER A 281 -0.99 7.54 -2.45
C SER A 281 -0.46 6.32 -1.72
N LEU A 282 -0.92 5.14 -2.15
CA LEU A 282 -0.49 3.83 -1.69
C LEU A 282 0.00 3.00 -2.88
N LEU A 283 1.05 2.20 -2.68
CA LEU A 283 1.54 1.18 -3.61
C LEU A 283 1.39 -0.18 -2.96
N PHE A 284 0.71 -1.09 -3.65
CA PHE A 284 0.62 -2.49 -3.29
C PHE A 284 1.54 -3.30 -4.20
N THR A 285 2.46 -4.05 -3.62
CA THR A 285 3.47 -4.83 -4.37
C THR A 285 3.99 -6.01 -3.58
N THR A 286 4.46 -7.06 -4.27
CA THR A 286 5.21 -8.17 -3.67
C THR A 286 6.72 -7.96 -3.68
N ARG A 287 7.17 -6.76 -4.08
CA ARG A 287 8.57 -6.34 -3.92
C ARG A 287 8.82 -6.02 -2.45
N GLY A 288 9.79 -6.73 -1.87
CA GLY A 288 10.31 -6.40 -0.55
C GLY A 288 10.99 -5.03 -0.53
N SER A 289 11.34 -4.59 0.67
CA SER A 289 11.95 -3.28 0.90
C SER A 289 13.45 -3.30 0.72
N ASN A 290 13.95 -2.35 -0.08
CA ASN A 290 15.28 -1.79 0.13
C ASN A 290 15.10 -0.48 0.91
N ILE A 291 15.61 -0.45 2.14
CA ILE A 291 15.74 0.78 2.93
C ILE A 291 16.63 1.73 2.15
N ARG A 292 16.25 3.01 2.03
CA ARG A 292 17.09 4.02 1.39
C ARG A 292 18.39 4.14 2.16
N LEU A 293 19.50 4.16 1.43
CA LEU A 293 20.81 4.33 2.02
C LEU A 293 20.87 5.73 2.65
N SER A 294 21.16 5.81 3.95
CA SER A 294 21.33 7.10 4.63
C SER A 294 22.41 7.92 3.91
N GLY A 295 22.08 9.15 3.51
CA GLY A 295 22.95 10.00 2.70
C GLY A 295 22.83 9.88 1.19
N ASP A 296 22.01 8.97 0.66
CA ASP A 296 21.67 8.94 -0.78
C ASP A 296 20.55 9.94 -1.04
N LEU A 297 20.94 11.16 -1.41
CA LEU A 297 20.03 12.28 -1.64
C LEU A 297 19.53 12.31 -3.09
N ASN A 298 20.23 11.63 -3.99
CA ASN A 298 19.93 11.65 -5.43
C ASN A 298 19.19 10.39 -5.92
N TYR A 299 18.96 9.42 -5.03
CA TYR A 299 18.20 8.19 -5.26
C TYR A 299 18.86 7.23 -6.26
N ASP A 300 20.19 7.19 -6.33
CA ASP A 300 20.94 6.29 -7.23
C ASP A 300 21.57 5.07 -6.54
N GLU A 301 21.13 4.79 -5.30
CA GLU A 301 21.57 3.67 -4.45
C GLU A 301 23.06 3.75 -4.11
N LYS A 302 23.65 4.94 -4.21
CA LYS A 302 25.05 5.22 -3.88
C LYS A 302 25.11 6.48 -3.04
N VAL A 303 25.98 6.44 -2.03
CA VAL A 303 26.38 7.63 -1.28
C VAL A 303 27.73 8.07 -1.83
N ASP A 304 27.72 9.10 -2.68
CA ASP A 304 28.91 9.61 -3.34
C ASP A 304 28.97 11.16 -3.37
N ILE A 305 29.86 11.70 -4.20
CA ILE A 305 30.06 13.15 -4.30
C ILE A 305 28.81 13.90 -4.80
N LYS A 306 27.92 13.25 -5.54
CA LYS A 306 26.69 13.86 -6.05
C LYS A 306 25.73 14.19 -4.92
N ASP A 307 25.65 13.36 -3.88
CA ASP A 307 24.82 13.64 -2.71
C ASP A 307 25.36 14.83 -1.92
N ILE A 308 26.69 14.94 -1.80
CA ILE A 308 27.33 16.12 -1.21
C ILE A 308 26.97 17.38 -2.00
N LEU A 309 26.96 17.33 -3.34
CA LEU A 309 26.57 18.47 -4.16
C LEU A 309 25.11 18.88 -3.93
N LEU A 310 24.19 17.92 -3.78
CA LEU A 310 22.79 18.21 -3.46
C LEU A 310 22.65 18.92 -2.10
N LEU A 311 23.40 18.47 -1.09
CA LEU A 311 23.37 19.11 0.23
C LEU A 311 24.06 20.48 0.24
N VAL A 312 25.06 20.70 -0.62
CA VAL A 312 25.67 22.03 -0.85
C VAL A 312 24.66 22.98 -1.48
N ASP A 313 23.98 22.54 -2.54
CA ASP A 313 22.97 23.35 -3.23
C ASP A 313 21.84 23.73 -2.27
N TYR A 314 21.38 22.77 -1.45
CA TYR A 314 20.41 23.00 -0.39
C TYR A 314 20.87 24.05 0.62
N ASN A 315 22.08 23.92 1.16
CA ASN A 315 22.66 24.87 2.12
C ASN A 315 22.90 26.28 1.53
N LEU A 316 23.06 26.39 0.21
CA LEU A 316 23.18 27.67 -0.51
C LEU A 316 21.82 28.32 -0.83
N GLY A 317 20.71 27.67 -0.48
CA GLY A 317 19.35 28.18 -0.68
C GLY A 317 18.80 27.93 -2.08
N TYR A 318 19.36 26.96 -2.83
CA TYR A 318 18.73 26.49 -4.06
C TYR A 318 17.59 25.53 -3.71
N GLU A 319 16.34 25.91 -4.01
CA GLU A 319 15.17 25.08 -3.72
C GLU A 319 15.08 23.85 -4.65
N GLY A 320 14.78 22.67 -4.07
CA GLY A 320 14.11 21.59 -4.80
C GLY A 320 14.81 20.23 -4.99
N MET A 321 15.85 19.85 -4.23
CA MET A 321 16.50 18.54 -4.47
C MET A 321 16.92 17.72 -3.23
N VAL A 322 16.56 18.13 -2.02
CA VAL A 322 16.91 17.38 -0.81
C VAL A 322 15.69 17.24 0.08
N ASN A 323 15.35 16.01 0.42
CA ASN A 323 14.39 15.73 1.50
C ASN A 323 15.12 15.96 2.83
N GLU A 324 14.60 16.87 3.66
CA GLU A 324 15.25 17.29 4.91
C GLU A 324 15.53 16.12 5.86
N PHE A 325 14.67 15.09 5.87
CA PHE A 325 14.85 13.90 6.70
C PHE A 325 16.11 13.12 6.30
N PHE A 326 16.39 13.01 5.00
CA PHE A 326 17.62 12.39 4.49
C PHE A 326 18.81 13.32 4.51
N GLY A 327 18.55 14.63 4.50
CA GLY A 327 19.58 15.65 4.65
C GLY A 327 20.09 15.79 6.09
N ASP A 328 19.35 15.34 7.09
CA ASP A 328 19.77 15.31 8.50
C ASP A 328 20.61 14.06 8.80
N ILE A 329 21.82 14.06 8.26
CA ILE A 329 22.76 12.93 8.34
C ILE A 329 23.23 12.71 9.79
N ASN A 330 23.25 13.76 10.60
CA ASN A 330 23.73 13.68 11.98
C ASN A 330 22.61 13.44 13.01
N GLY A 331 21.34 13.55 12.61
CA GLY A 331 20.15 13.31 13.43
C GLY A 331 19.84 14.40 14.46
N ASP A 332 20.29 15.65 14.24
CA ASP A 332 20.09 16.79 15.14
C ASP A 332 18.82 17.60 14.85
N GLY A 333 18.07 17.22 13.81
CA GLY A 333 16.83 17.84 13.37
C GLY A 333 17.03 19.10 12.52
N LEU A 334 18.26 19.43 12.11
CA LEU A 334 18.56 20.60 11.29
C LEU A 334 19.49 20.23 10.13
N VAL A 335 19.01 20.30 8.88
CA VAL A 335 19.90 20.13 7.71
C VAL A 335 20.82 21.34 7.56
N ASN A 336 22.10 21.16 7.86
CA ASN A 336 23.09 22.23 7.85
C ASN A 336 24.50 21.74 7.45
N VAL A 337 25.52 22.57 7.69
CA VAL A 337 26.91 22.26 7.38
C VAL A 337 27.43 21.02 8.13
N MET A 338 26.86 20.70 9.29
CA MET A 338 27.23 19.54 10.09
C MET A 338 26.84 18.23 9.41
N ASP A 339 25.70 18.20 8.71
CA ASP A 339 25.29 17.05 7.91
C ASP A 339 26.16 16.87 6.68
N MET A 340 26.58 17.97 6.07
CA MET A 340 27.57 17.93 4.98
C MET A 340 28.88 17.29 5.46
N VAL A 341 29.34 17.65 6.66
CA VAL A 341 30.53 17.06 7.27
C VAL A 341 30.32 15.58 7.57
N ALA A 342 29.15 15.19 8.06
CA ALA A 342 28.81 13.78 8.31
C ALA A 342 28.77 12.98 7.01
N LEU A 343 28.15 13.50 5.95
CA LEU A 343 28.08 12.89 4.63
C LEU A 343 29.46 12.74 3.98
N ILE A 344 30.30 13.77 4.07
CA ILE A 344 31.70 13.71 3.60
C ILE A 344 32.46 12.59 4.33
N ARG A 345 32.26 12.44 5.64
CA ARG A 345 32.91 11.35 6.41
C ARG A 345 32.42 9.99 5.96
N MET A 346 31.13 9.83 5.67
CA MET A 346 30.55 8.60 5.10
C MET A 346 31.18 8.26 3.75
N VAL A 347 31.19 9.20 2.80
CA VAL A 347 31.77 9.02 1.45
C VAL A 347 33.27 8.68 1.51
N LEU A 348 34.00 9.27 2.45
CA LEU A 348 35.45 9.03 2.62
C LEU A 348 35.78 7.80 3.49
N GLY A 349 34.78 7.11 4.05
CA GLY A 349 34.99 5.93 4.90
C GLY A 349 35.59 6.23 6.27
N TYR A 350 35.43 7.46 6.79
CA TYR A 350 35.88 7.83 8.14
C TYR A 350 34.82 7.41 9.18
N THR A 351 34.96 6.23 9.77
CA THR A 351 34.22 5.86 10.99
C THR A 351 34.94 6.40 12.23
N ASN A 352 34.21 7.05 13.14
CA ASN A 352 34.76 7.47 14.43
C ASN A 352 35.31 6.24 15.18
N SER A 353 36.60 6.27 15.52
CA SER A 353 37.26 5.35 16.46
C SER A 353 36.92 5.66 17.91
#